data_AF-A0A8J4TZB8-F1
#
_entry.id   AF-A0A8J4TZB8-F1
#
_cell.length_a   1.000
_cell.length_b   1.000
_cell.length_c   1.000
_cell.angle_alpha   90.00
_cell.angle_beta   90.00
_cell.angle_gamma   90.00
#
_symmetry.space_group_name_H-M   'P 1'
#
loop_
_entity.id
_entity.type
_entity.pdbx_description
1 polymer ?
#
loop_
_entity_poly.entity_id
_entity_poly.type
_entity_poly.pdbx_seq_one_letter_code
_entity_poly.pdbx_strand_id
1 'polypeptide(L)' 'MQNPVGSALRRVQDRLQRIMGVALPLFHARGVFQYSFGLLPYRKPIHTVVGKPIHVELNPSPTKQDIETLHHRYMELN' A
#
# COMPACT_ATOMS: atom_id res chain seq x y z
N MET A 1 13.90 7.01 18.98
CA MET A 1 13.42 8.23 19.68
C MET A 1 12.14 7.87 20.42
N GLN A 2 12.08 8.12 21.73
CA GLN A 2 10.89 7.79 22.54
C GLN A 2 9.77 8.81 22.25
N ASN A 3 8.56 8.35 21.91
CA ASN A 3 7.41 9.22 21.60
C ASN A 3 6.25 8.95 22.57
N PRO A 4 6.33 9.44 23.82
CA PRO A 4 5.31 9.19 24.84
C PRO A 4 3.99 9.91 24.53
N VAL A 5 2.89 9.36 25.05
CA VAL A 5 1.53 9.92 24.88
C VAL A 5 1.47 11.31 25.52
N GLY A 6 1.00 12.30 24.76
CA GLY A 6 0.94 13.71 25.20
C GLY A 6 2.14 14.57 24.79
N SER A 7 3.19 13.99 24.20
CA SER A 7 4.29 14.76 23.63
C SER A 7 3.80 15.68 22.51
N ALA A 8 4.52 16.78 22.27
CA ALA A 8 4.21 17.69 21.16
C ALA A 8 4.26 16.96 19.81
N LEU A 9 5.21 16.05 19.63
CA LEU A 9 5.34 15.21 18.44
C LEU A 9 4.12 14.31 18.25
N ARG A 10 3.66 13.63 19.31
CA ARG A 10 2.47 12.77 19.29
C ARG A 10 1.20 13.56 18.98
N ARG A 11 1.04 14.75 19.56
CA ARG A 11 -0.10 15.64 19.29
C ARG A 11 -0.17 16.09 17.83
N VAL A 12 0.97 16.39 17.22
CA VAL A 12 1.06 16.75 15.80
C VAL A 12 0.72 15.54 14.91
N GLN A 13 1.25 14.36 15.23
CA GLN A 13 0.94 13.11 14.53
C GLN A 13 -0.55 12.78 14.58
N ASP A 14 -1.16 12.81 15.77
CA ASP A 14 -2.57 12.48 15.97
C ASP A 14 -3.48 13.47 15.25
N ARG A 15 -3.15 14.76 15.26
CA ARG A 15 -3.92 15.80 14.56
C ARG A 15 -3.87 15.63 13.05
N LEU A 16 -2.69 15.33 12.51
CA LEU A 16 -2.53 15.12 11.08
C LEU A 16 -3.13 13.80 10.60
N GLN A 17 -3.06 12.74 11.41
CA GLN A 17 -3.77 11.47 11.17
C GLN A 17 -5.29 11.66 11.17
N ARG A 18 -5.82 12.50 12.08
CA ARG A 18 -7.26 12.81 12.17
C ARG A 18 -7.77 13.63 10.98
N ILE A 19 -6.92 14.47 10.37
CA ILE A 19 -7.27 15.27 9.18
C ILE A 19 -7.20 14.41 7.90
N MET A 20 -6.19 13.55 7.78
CA MET A 20 -5.97 12.76 6.57
C MET A 20 -6.71 11.41 6.54
N GLY A 21 -7.24 10.93 7.67
CA GLY A 21 -7.95 9.64 7.78
C GLY A 21 -7.06 8.40 7.64
N VAL A 22 -5.81 8.58 7.21
CA VAL A 22 -4.75 7.57 7.06
C VAL A 22 -3.45 8.18 7.61
N ALA A 23 -2.53 7.34 8.10
CA ALA A 23 -1.24 7.79 8.62
C ALA A 23 -0.57 8.75 7.64
N LEU A 24 -0.19 9.94 8.15
CA LEU A 24 0.60 10.96 7.47
C LEU A 24 1.59 10.30 6.52
N PRO A 25 1.31 10.35 5.23
CA PRO A 25 2.25 9.78 4.32
C PRO A 25 3.40 10.77 4.23
N LEU A 26 4.53 10.39 4.83
CA LEU A 26 5.82 11.03 4.58
C LEU A 26 6.23 10.70 3.13
N PHE A 27 5.48 11.28 2.18
CA PHE A 27 5.74 11.11 0.76
C PHE A 27 6.98 11.93 0.40
N HIS A 28 8.07 11.23 0.08
CA HIS A 28 9.21 11.82 -0.65
C HIS A 28 8.88 12.04 -2.13
N ALA A 29 7.60 12.14 -2.49
CA ALA A 29 7.14 11.88 -3.84
C ALA A 29 6.97 13.20 -4.65
N ARG A 30 5.97 13.34 -5.53
CA ARG A 30 5.89 14.49 -6.47
C ARG A 30 5.05 15.64 -5.92
N GLY A 31 5.50 16.88 -6.11
CA GLY A 31 4.72 18.09 -5.88
C GLY A 31 3.71 18.34 -6.99
N VAL A 32 2.71 19.18 -6.72
CA VAL A 32 1.69 19.57 -7.72
C VAL A 32 2.32 20.29 -8.92
N PHE A 33 3.47 20.96 -8.72
CA PHE A 33 4.19 21.71 -9.76
C PHE A 33 5.70 21.41 -9.85
N GLN A 34 6.26 20.57 -8.96
CA GLN A 34 7.71 20.27 -8.91
C GLN A 34 7.94 18.77 -8.77
N TYR A 35 8.93 18.22 -9.50
CA TYR A 35 9.20 16.78 -9.51
C TYR A 35 10.11 16.28 -8.39
N SER A 36 10.68 17.20 -7.61
CA SER A 36 11.71 16.90 -6.60
C SER A 36 11.14 16.49 -5.24
N PHE A 37 9.95 16.97 -4.84
CA PHE A 37 9.32 16.66 -3.55
C PHE A 37 7.83 17.03 -3.51
N GLY A 38 6.98 16.18 -2.91
CA GLY A 38 5.57 16.49 -2.64
C GLY A 38 4.66 15.30 -2.34
N LEU A 39 3.36 15.59 -2.31
CA LEU A 39 2.33 14.76 -1.68
C LEU A 39 1.74 13.66 -2.58
N LEU A 40 2.10 13.62 -3.88
CA LEU A 40 1.55 12.63 -4.81
C LEU A 40 2.46 11.41 -4.90
N PRO A 41 1.94 10.17 -4.80
CA PRO A 41 2.74 8.95 -4.84
C PRO A 41 3.56 8.84 -6.14
N TYR A 42 4.68 8.11 -6.08
CA TYR A 42 5.49 7.86 -7.26
C TYR A 42 4.71 7.10 -8.33
N ARG A 43 4.91 7.49 -9.60
CA ARG A 43 4.42 6.73 -10.74
C ARG A 43 5.06 5.35 -10.73
N LYS A 44 4.23 4.32 -10.54
CA LYS A 44 4.60 2.93 -10.76
C LYS A 44 3.85 2.42 -11.99
N PRO A 45 4.43 1.48 -12.76
CA PRO A 45 3.74 0.85 -13.87
C PRO A 45 2.46 0.16 -13.37
N ILE A 46 1.38 0.31 -14.14
CA ILE A 46 0.11 -0.39 -13.90
C ILE A 46 0.17 -1.68 -14.72
N HIS A 47 0.06 -2.82 -14.06
CA HIS A 47 -0.02 -4.12 -14.71
C HIS A 47 -1.48 -4.53 -14.84
N THR A 48 -1.97 -4.67 -16.08
CA THR A 48 -3.31 -5.17 -16.37
C THR A 48 -3.20 -6.62 -16.83
N VAL A 49 -3.82 -7.54 -16.09
CA VAL A 49 -3.92 -8.95 -16.47
C VAL A 49 -5.12 -9.11 -17.40
N VAL A 50 -4.88 -9.63 -18.60
CA VAL A 50 -5.92 -9.92 -19.60
C VAL A 50 -5.92 -11.41 -19.89
N GLY A 51 -7.10 -12.01 -20.12
CA GLY A 51 -7.22 -13.42 -20.47
C GLY A 51 -8.33 -14.16 -19.72
N LYS A 52 -8.26 -15.49 -19.75
CA LYS A 52 -9.22 -16.37 -19.07
C LYS A 52 -9.05 -16.23 -17.54
N PRO A 53 -10.15 -16.05 -16.78
CA PRO A 53 -10.05 -15.93 -15.32
C PRO A 53 -9.48 -17.19 -14.69
N ILE A 54 -8.64 -17.01 -13.67
CA ILE A 54 -8.21 -18.09 -12.79
C ILE A 54 -9.29 -18.28 -11.74
N HIS A 55 -9.90 -19.46 -11.69
CA HIS A 55 -10.89 -19.78 -10.66
C HIS A 55 -10.19 -19.90 -9.30
N VAL A 56 -10.71 -19.19 -8.30
CA VAL A 56 -10.21 -19.18 -6.92
C VAL A 56 -11.38 -19.49 -5.99
N GLU A 57 -11.21 -20.47 -5.11
CA GLU A 57 -12.17 -20.78 -4.07
C GLU A 57 -11.99 -19.81 -2.88
N LEU A 58 -13.10 -19.35 -2.31
CA LEU A 58 -13.06 -18.47 -1.15
C LEU A 58 -12.61 -19.26 0.08
N ASN A 59 -11.40 -18.99 0.55
CA ASN A 59 -10.89 -19.50 1.82
C ASN A 59 -10.66 -18.32 2.80
N PRO A 60 -11.40 -18.22 3.92
CA PRO A 60 -11.24 -17.14 4.88
C PRO A 60 -9.91 -17.17 5.65
N SER A 61 -9.21 -18.32 5.67
CA SER A 61 -7.93 -18.51 6.34
C SER A 61 -7.00 -19.38 5.48
N PRO A 62 -6.46 -18.85 4.36
CA PRO A 62 -5.60 -19.62 3.46
C PRO A 62 -4.26 -19.97 4.12
N THR A 63 -3.78 -21.16 3.84
CA THR A 63 -2.42 -21.56 4.21
C THR A 63 -1.40 -20.96 3.24
N LYS A 64 -0.12 -20.93 3.62
CA LYS A 64 0.95 -20.47 2.72
C LYS A 64 1.02 -21.30 1.43
N GLN A 65 0.75 -22.61 1.54
CA GLN A 65 0.78 -23.53 0.42
C GLN A 65 -0.34 -23.24 -0.58
N ASP A 66 -1.53 -22.87 -0.10
CA ASP A 66 -2.65 -22.47 -0.98
C ASP A 66 -2.28 -21.24 -1.82
N ILE A 67 -1.61 -20.26 -1.20
CA ILE A 67 -1.14 -19.04 -1.88
C ILE A 67 -0.07 -19.38 -2.92
N GLU A 68 0.90 -20.20 -2.56
CA GLU A 68 2.01 -20.58 -3.44
C GLU A 68 1.52 -21.38 -4.66
N THR A 69 0.58 -22.29 -4.45
CA THR A 69 -0.06 -23.06 -5.53
C THR A 69 -0.79 -22.14 -6.51
N LEU A 70 -1.58 -21.18 -6.00
CA LEU A 70 -2.27 -20.22 -6.84
C LEU A 70 -1.30 -19.30 -7.59
N HIS A 71 -0.20 -18.89 -6.95
CA HIS A 71 0.84 -18.09 -7.56
C HIS A 71 1.55 -18.84 -8.70
N HIS A 72 1.89 -20.12 -8.50
CA HIS A 72 2.49 -20.95 -9.55
C HIS A 72 1.58 -21.04 -10.77
N ARG A 73 0.28 -21.28 -10.56
CA ARG A 73 -0.72 -21.30 -11.63
C ARG A 73 -0.82 -19.97 -12.37
N TYR A 74 -0.70 -18.84 -11.67
CA TYR A 74 -0.66 -17.53 -12.31
C TYR A 74 0.59 -17.36 -13.19
N MET A 75 1.76 -17.83 -12.72
CA MET A 75 3.01 -17.75 -13.46
C MET A 75 3.06 -18.65 -14.70
N GLU A 76 2.38 -19.80 -14.69
CA GLU A 76 2.29 -20.67 -15.87
C GLU A 76 1.39 -20.12 -16.99
N LEU A 77 0.41 -19.28 -16.64
CA LEU A 77 -0.55 -18.71 -17.59
C LEU A 77 -0.05 -17.44 -18.28
N ASN A 78 1.13 -16.94 -17.90
CA ASN A 78 1.74 -15.70 -18.36
C ASN A 78 3.11 -15.98 -18.99
#